data_AF-A0A9P3CM30-F1
#
_entry.id   AF-A0A9P3CM30-F1
#
_cell.length_a   1.000
_cell.length_b   1.000
_cell.length_c   1.000
_cell.angle_alpha   90.00
_cell.angle_beta   90.00
_cell.angle_gamma   90.00
#
_symmetry.space_group_name_H-M   'P 1'
#
loop_
_entity.id
_entity.type
_entity.pdbx_description
1 polymer ?
#
loop_
_entity_poly.entity_id
_entity_poly.type
_entity_poly.pdbx_seq_one_letter_code
_entity_poly.pdbx_strand_id
1 'polypeptide(L)'
;MSSIVDRAFTEEYNAAVDLYDDDKLEECITKAKTILADSYCPRHHRIKTFALLGNTLGDWTEAWEYYVEAHTLWRILRRWNPVGEDEKVDAALAEMRHALEALKSALDEEKRRDRSDCEDCKAV
;
A
#
# COMPACT_ATOMS: atom_id res chain seq x y z
N MET A 1 0.05 14.92 -18.33
CA MET A 1 -0.46 14.21 -19.54
C MET A 1 -1.08 12.89 -19.09
N SER A 2 -2.24 12.56 -19.68
CA SER A 2 -3.15 11.42 -19.43
C SER A 2 -4.14 11.52 -18.25
N SER A 3 -5.01 12.53 -18.26
CA SER A 3 -6.05 12.72 -17.22
C SER A 3 -7.18 11.68 -17.25
N ILE A 4 -7.45 11.06 -18.40
CA ILE A 4 -8.54 10.08 -18.54
C ILE A 4 -8.12 8.75 -17.91
N VAL A 5 -6.89 8.32 -18.18
CA VAL A 5 -6.32 7.08 -17.64
C VAL A 5 -6.16 7.20 -16.13
N ASP A 6 -5.66 8.34 -15.64
CA ASP A 6 -5.54 8.61 -14.21
C ASP A 6 -6.90 8.60 -13.48
N ARG A 7 -7.95 9.14 -14.12
CA ARG A 7 -9.30 9.11 -13.56
C ARG A 7 -9.87 7.70 -13.48
N ALA A 8 -9.69 6.88 -14.51
CA ALA A 8 -10.15 5.49 -14.51
C ALA A 8 -9.47 4.68 -13.39
N PHE A 9 -8.15 4.81 -13.22
CA PHE A 9 -7.44 4.16 -12.12
C PHE A 9 -7.84 4.71 -10.74
N THR A 10 -8.19 6.00 -10.65
CA THR A 10 -8.73 6.58 -9.42
C THR A 10 -10.08 5.96 -9.07
N GLU A 11 -10.99 5.80 -10.03
CA GLU A 11 -12.28 5.16 -9.84
C GLU A 11 -12.14 3.68 -9.43
N GLU A 12 -11.24 2.94 -10.09
CA GLU A 12 -10.95 1.55 -9.76
C GLU A 12 -10.33 1.39 -8.37
N TYR A 13 -9.40 2.28 -8.02
CA TYR A 13 -8.79 2.30 -6.69
C TYR A 13 -9.82 2.63 -5.60
N ASN A 14 -10.66 3.64 -5.81
CA ASN A 14 -11.73 3.98 -4.86
C ASN A 14 -12.68 2.81 -4.67
N ALA A 15 -13.05 2.11 -5.74
CA ALA A 15 -13.89 0.92 -5.63
C ALA A 15 -13.19 -0.24 -4.89
N ALA A 16 -11.85 -0.32 -4.89
CA ALA A 16 -11.12 -1.28 -4.06
C ALA A 16 -11.11 -0.85 -2.57
N VAL A 17 -11.01 0.45 -2.30
CA VAL A 17 -11.13 1.00 -0.94
C VAL A 17 -12.53 0.78 -0.38
N ASP A 18 -13.58 1.01 -1.16
CA ASP A 18 -14.97 0.75 -0.74
C ASP A 18 -15.16 -0.73 -0.34
N LEU A 19 -14.53 -1.66 -1.07
CA LEU A 19 -14.55 -3.09 -0.73
C LEU A 19 -13.78 -3.41 0.55
N TYR A 20 -12.70 -2.68 0.83
CA TYR A 20 -11.97 -2.78 2.09
C TYR A 20 -12.81 -2.29 3.27
N ASP A 21 -13.48 -1.15 3.10
CA ASP A 21 -14.35 -0.57 4.14
C ASP A 21 -15.60 -1.43 4.39
N ASP A 22 -16.08 -2.16 3.37
CA ASP A 22 -17.16 -3.14 3.45
C ASP A 22 -16.74 -4.51 4.05
N ASP A 23 -15.48 -4.67 4.48
CA ASP A 23 -14.88 -5.93 4.97
C ASP A 23 -14.86 -7.08 3.93
N LYS A 24 -14.97 -6.75 2.64
CA LYS A 24 -14.91 -7.71 1.52
C LYS A 24 -13.46 -7.89 1.05
N LEU A 25 -12.61 -8.38 1.95
CA LEU A 25 -11.16 -8.43 1.75
C LEU A 25 -10.73 -9.24 0.51
N GLU A 26 -11.35 -10.39 0.24
CA GLU A 26 -11.05 -11.21 -0.95
C GLU A 26 -11.33 -10.48 -2.28
N GLU A 27 -12.45 -9.75 -2.34
CA GLU A 27 -12.82 -8.96 -3.52
C GLU A 27 -11.87 -7.76 -3.67
N CYS A 28 -11.51 -7.11 -2.56
CA CYS A 28 -10.51 -6.05 -2.53
C CYS A 28 -9.15 -6.53 -3.04
N ILE A 29 -8.66 -7.67 -2.54
CA ILE A 29 -7.38 -8.26 -2.97
C ILE A 29 -7.40 -8.56 -4.47
N THR A 30 -8.47 -9.19 -4.96
CA THR A 30 -8.62 -9.53 -6.37
C THR A 30 -8.55 -8.26 -7.23
N LYS A 31 -9.30 -7.23 -6.85
CA LYS A 31 -9.37 -5.97 -7.59
C LYS A 31 -8.06 -5.19 -7.55
N ALA A 32 -7.42 -5.14 -6.39
CA ALA A 32 -6.11 -4.53 -6.22
C ALA A 32 -5.03 -5.24 -7.06
N LYS A 33 -5.05 -6.58 -7.12
CA LYS A 33 -4.17 -7.36 -8.00
C LYS A 33 -4.45 -7.09 -9.49
N THR A 34 -5.71 -6.90 -9.89
CA THR A 34 -6.07 -6.48 -11.26
C THR A 34 -5.48 -5.11 -11.63
N ILE A 35 -5.58 -4.13 -10.73
CA ILE A 35 -5.01 -2.79 -10.95
C ILE A 35 -3.49 -2.85 -11.14
N LEU A 36 -2.80 -3.72 -10.37
CA LEU A 36 -1.35 -3.89 -10.45
C LEU A 36 -0.89 -4.68 -11.69
N ALA A 37 -1.74 -5.55 -12.22
CA ALA A 37 -1.49 -6.30 -13.46
C ALA A 37 -1.49 -5.36 -14.68
N ASP A 38 -2.14 -4.20 -14.59
CA ASP A 38 -2.09 -3.19 -15.65
C ASP A 38 -0.72 -2.47 -15.67
N SER A 39 -0.02 -2.66 -16.80
CA SER A 39 1.24 -2.00 -17.15
C SER A 39 1.11 -0.47 -17.22
N TYR A 40 -0.06 0.04 -17.59
CA TYR A 40 -0.34 1.47 -17.73
C TYR A 40 -0.68 2.14 -16.41
N CYS A 41 -0.80 1.39 -15.31
CA CYS A 41 -1.11 1.93 -14.00
C CYS A 41 -0.03 2.94 -13.55
N PRO A 42 -0.40 4.21 -13.30
CA PRO A 42 0.54 5.22 -12.85
C PRO A 42 1.23 4.83 -11.55
N ARG A 43 2.50 5.22 -11.41
CA ARG A 43 3.34 4.80 -10.27
C ARG A 43 2.75 5.21 -8.91
N HIS A 44 2.06 6.35 -8.83
CA HIS A 44 1.39 6.78 -7.60
C HIS A 44 0.24 5.86 -7.22
N HIS A 45 -0.60 5.45 -8.19
CA HIS A 45 -1.66 4.47 -7.95
C HIS A 45 -1.08 3.12 -7.56
N ARG A 46 0.00 2.66 -8.21
CA ARG A 46 0.67 1.41 -7.83
C ARG A 46 1.12 1.42 -6.36
N ILE A 47 1.73 2.51 -5.87
CA ILE A 47 2.13 2.63 -4.46
C ILE A 47 0.92 2.52 -3.53
N LYS A 48 -0.16 3.24 -3.84
CA LYS A 48 -1.40 3.20 -3.03
C LYS A 48 -2.03 1.81 -3.02
N THR A 49 -2.06 1.12 -4.16
CA THR A 49 -2.62 -0.23 -4.28
C THR A 49 -1.77 -1.27 -3.55
N PHE A 50 -0.44 -1.17 -3.60
CA PHE A 50 0.43 -2.03 -2.79
C PHE A 50 0.24 -1.80 -1.29
N ALA A 51 0.09 -0.54 -0.86
CA ALA A 51 -0.21 -0.24 0.54
C ALA A 51 -1.57 -0.80 0.98
N LEU A 52 -2.58 -0.74 0.12
CA LEU A 52 -3.89 -1.35 0.38
C LEU A 52 -3.78 -2.87 0.54
N LEU A 53 -3.06 -3.56 -0.38
CA LEU A 53 -2.83 -5.00 -0.28
C LEU A 53 -2.16 -5.40 1.04
N GLY A 54 -1.13 -4.66 1.44
CA GLY A 54 -0.45 -4.90 2.72
C GLY A 54 -1.35 -4.75 3.95
N ASN A 55 -2.43 -3.96 3.88
CA ASN A 55 -3.41 -3.84 4.97
C ASN A 55 -4.55 -4.88 4.89
N THR A 56 -4.77 -5.47 3.72
CA THR A 56 -5.86 -6.45 3.51
C THR A 56 -5.44 -7.90 3.78
N LEU A 57 -4.14 -8.19 3.70
CA LEU A 57 -3.62 -9.55 3.82
C LEU A 57 -3.41 -9.90 5.28
N GLY A 58 -3.86 -11.09 5.67
CA GLY A 58 -3.62 -11.65 7.01
C GLY A 58 -2.31 -12.41 7.15
N ASP A 59 -1.48 -12.47 6.09
CA ASP A 59 -0.14 -13.05 6.15
C ASP A 59 0.90 -11.93 6.23
N TRP A 60 1.60 -11.85 7.36
CA TRP A 60 2.63 -10.85 7.60
C TRP A 60 3.73 -10.84 6.53
N THR A 61 4.13 -12.01 6.03
CA THR A 61 5.22 -12.14 5.05
C THR A 61 4.77 -11.55 3.72
N GLU A 62 3.58 -11.93 3.24
CA GLU A 62 3.04 -11.39 1.98
C GLU A 62 2.81 -9.88 2.09
N ALA A 63 2.24 -9.42 3.22
CA ALA A 63 2.02 -8.00 3.47
C ALA A 63 3.34 -7.19 3.52
N TRP A 64 4.39 -7.76 4.10
CA TRP A 64 5.71 -7.15 4.14
C TRP A 64 6.35 -7.02 2.75
N GLU A 65 6.18 -8.01 1.88
CA GLU A 65 6.65 -7.94 0.49
C GLU A 65 6.00 -6.76 -0.26
N TYR A 66 4.68 -6.60 -0.14
CA TYR A 66 3.98 -5.46 -0.74
C TYR A 66 4.42 -4.11 -0.14
N TYR A 67 4.69 -4.04 1.17
CA TYR A 67 5.27 -2.86 1.78
C TYR A 67 6.65 -2.51 1.17
N VAL A 68 7.52 -3.51 0.99
CA VAL A 68 8.86 -3.30 0.41
C VAL A 68 8.77 -2.79 -1.02
N GLU A 69 7.88 -3.35 -1.84
CA GLU A 69 7.64 -2.89 -3.22
C GLU A 69 7.13 -1.45 -3.26
N ALA A 70 6.10 -1.13 -2.45
CA ALA A 70 5.52 0.21 -2.37
C ALA A 70 6.56 1.24 -1.92
N HIS A 71 7.35 0.91 -0.90
CA HIS A 71 8.40 1.79 -0.37
C HIS A 71 9.54 1.99 -1.37
N THR A 72 9.92 0.95 -2.12
CA THR A 72 10.94 1.05 -3.16
C THR A 72 10.50 1.98 -4.29
N LEU A 73 9.26 1.82 -4.77
CA LEU A 73 8.65 2.71 -5.76
C LEU A 73 8.57 4.15 -5.25
N TRP A 74 8.18 4.36 -3.99
CA TRP A 74 8.14 5.69 -3.39
C TRP A 74 9.51 6.36 -3.38
N ARG A 75 10.58 5.64 -3.01
CA ARG A 75 11.96 6.17 -3.03
C ARG A 75 12.41 6.56 -4.43
N ILE A 76 12.04 5.79 -5.45
CA ILE A 76 12.33 6.12 -6.85
C ILE A 76 11.61 7.40 -7.25
N LEU A 77 10.32 7.54 -6.94
CA LEU A 77 9.55 8.75 -7.25
C LEU A 77 10.11 9.98 -6.52
N ARG A 78 10.46 9.86 -5.24
CA ARG A 78 11.05 10.94 -4.46
C ARG A 78 12.42 11.38 -5.00
N ARG A 79 13.18 10.44 -5.60
CA ARG A 79 14.45 10.77 -6.25
C ARG A 79 14.25 11.56 -7.55
N TRP A 80 13.18 11.29 -8.29
CA TRP A 80 12.86 11.98 -9.54
C TRP A 80 12.10 13.30 -9.34
N ASN A 81 11.50 13.50 -8.17
CA ASN A 81 10.79 14.73 -7.80
C ASN A 81 11.41 15.28 -6.51
N PRO A 82 12.49 16.07 -6.62
CA PRO A 82 13.13 16.72 -5.49
C PRO A 82 12.15 17.63 -4.75
N VAL A 83 12.35 17.75 -3.44
CA VAL A 83 11.53 18.61 -2.59
C VAL A 83 11.71 20.07 -3.00
N GLY A 84 10.60 20.80 -3.11
CA GLY A 84 10.55 22.22 -3.45
C GLY A 84 10.35 22.53 -4.94
N GLU A 85 10.31 21.52 -5.82
CA GLU A 85 10.03 21.74 -7.24
C GLU A 85 8.53 21.86 -7.55
N ASP A 86 7.70 21.04 -6.90
CA ASP A 86 6.24 21.08 -7.03
C ASP A 86 5.59 20.73 -5.68
N GLU A 87 4.99 21.74 -5.05
CA GLU A 87 4.33 21.60 -3.75
C GLU A 87 3.22 20.55 -3.75
N LYS A 88 2.51 20.35 -4.88
CA LYS A 88 1.43 19.36 -4.97
C LYS A 88 2.01 17.95 -5.02
N VAL A 89 3.08 17.76 -5.79
CA VAL A 89 3.79 16.46 -5.85
C VAL A 89 4.43 16.16 -4.50
N ASP A 90 4.98 17.16 -3.83
CA ASP A 90 5.56 17.00 -2.50
C ASP A 90 4.53 16.59 -1.46
N ALA A 91 3.37 17.24 -1.45
CA ALA A 91 2.26 16.89 -0.57
C ALA A 91 1.77 15.46 -0.83
N ALA A 92 1.56 15.09 -2.11
CA ALA A 92 1.13 13.74 -2.47
C ALA A 92 2.15 12.66 -2.07
N LEU A 93 3.45 12.91 -2.27
CA LEU A 93 4.50 11.99 -1.84
C LEU A 93 4.62 11.95 -0.30
N ALA A 94 4.34 13.03 0.42
CA ALA A 94 4.32 13.02 1.88
C ALA A 94 3.14 12.18 2.41
N GLU A 95 1.95 12.32 1.82
CA GLU A 95 0.77 11.50 2.15
C GLU A 95 1.06 9.99 1.95
N MET A 96 1.63 9.62 0.80
CA MET A 96 2.00 8.22 0.54
C MET A 96 3.05 7.71 1.55
N ARG A 97 3.98 8.56 1.97
CA ARG A 97 4.97 8.20 2.98
C ARG A 97 4.31 7.91 4.32
N HIS A 98 3.37 8.75 4.76
CA HIS A 98 2.64 8.53 5.99
C HIS A 98 1.83 7.24 5.96
N ALA A 99 1.18 6.92 4.84
CA ALA A 99 0.48 5.65 4.67
C ALA A 99 1.43 4.45 4.78
N LEU A 100 2.62 4.52 4.17
CA LEU A 100 3.63 3.46 4.27
C LEU A 100 4.20 3.32 5.68
N GLU A 101 4.44 4.42 6.39
CA GLU A 101 4.90 4.41 7.78
C GLU A 101 3.84 3.79 8.71
N ALA A 102 2.55 4.10 8.49
CA ALA A 102 1.45 3.48 9.20
C ALA A 102 1.38 1.96 8.95
N LEU A 103 1.45 1.53 7.69
CA LEU A 103 1.49 0.11 7.32
C LEU A 103 2.67 -0.60 7.98
N LYS A 104 3.88 -0.02 7.89
CA LYS A 104 5.07 -0.58 8.53
C LYS A 104 4.87 -0.75 10.04
N SER A 105 4.31 0.26 10.71
CA SER A 105 4.06 0.20 12.14
C SER A 105 3.06 -0.90 12.51
N ALA A 106 2.01 -1.10 11.69
CA ALA A 106 1.05 -2.18 11.89
C ALA A 106 1.72 -3.55 11.74
N LEU A 107 2.52 -3.75 10.70
CA LEU A 107 3.27 -4.99 10.47
C LEU A 107 4.31 -5.25 11.58
N ASP A 108 5.00 -4.23 12.06
CA ASP A 108 5.95 -4.36 13.17
C ASP A 108 5.24 -4.75 14.49
N GLU A 109 4.00 -4.31 14.69
CA GLU A 109 3.16 -4.68 15.84
C GLU A 109 2.65 -6.12 15.75
N GLU A 110 2.15 -6.53 14.58
CA GLU A 110 1.72 -7.91 14.31
C GLU A 110 2.86 -8.91 14.54
N LYS A 111 4.06 -8.61 14.01
CA LYS A 111 5.27 -9.42 14.25
C LYS A 111 5.66 -9.52 15.72
N ARG A 112 5.39 -8.49 16.53
CA ARG A 112 5.64 -8.53 17.98
C ARG A 112 4.64 -9.45 18.67
N ARG A 113 3.36 -9.41 18.28
CA ARG A 113 2.31 -10.29 18.82
C ARG A 113 2.60 -11.76 18.53
N ASP A 114 2.91 -12.09 17.27
CA ASP A 114 3.30 -13.46 16.89
C ASP A 114 4.49 -13.99 17.70
N ARG A 115 5.44 -13.11 18.06
CA ARG A 115 6.59 -13.48 18.89
C ARG A 115 6.21 -13.67 20.36
N SER A 116 5.35 -12.80 20.90
CA SER A 116 4.87 -12.83 22.29
C SER A 116 4.04 -14.08 22.55
N ASP A 117 3.14 -14.44 21.63
CA ASP A 117 2.27 -15.62 21.73
C ASP A 117 3.08 -16.93 21.75
N CYS A 118 4.30 -16.92 21.19
CA CYS A 118 5.23 -18.04 21.22
C CYS A 118 5.99 -18.17 22.57
N GLU A 119 6.15 -17.08 23.32
CA GLU A 119 6.84 -17.08 24.62
C GLU A 119 5.92 -17.59 25.74
N ASP A 120 4.63 -17.28 25.69
CA ASP A 120 3.64 -17.78 26.66
C ASP A 120 3.31 -19.28 26.47
N CYS A 121 3.57 -19.86 25.30
CA CYS A 121 3.43 -21.30 25.05
C CYS A 121 4.58 -22.15 25.61
N LYS A 122 5.66 -21.54 26.14
CA LYS A 122 6.81 -22.27 26.70
C LYS A 122 6.80 -22.41 28.22
N ALA A 123 5.72 -21.97 28.89
CA ALA A 123 5.55 -22.06 30.33
C ALA A 123 4.50 -23.12 30.72
N VAL A 124 4.73 -24.40 30.37
CA VAL A 124 4.08 -25.56 31.01
C VAL A 124 5.09 -26.68 31.22
#